data_AF-A0A7X9JM85-F1
#
_entry.id   AF-A0A7X9JM85-F1
#
_cell.length_a   1.000
_cell.length_b   1.000
_cell.length_c   1.000
_cell.angle_alpha   90.00
_cell.angle_beta   90.00
_cell.angle_gamma   90.00
#
_symmetry.space_group_name_H-M   'P 1'
#
loop_
_entity.id
_entity.type
_entity.pdbx_description
1 polymer ?
#
loop_
_entity_poly.entity_id
_entity_poly.type
_entity_poly.pdbx_seq_one_letter_code
_entity_poly.pdbx_strand_id
1 'polypeptide(L)'
;MWLSKIYYLYQIFPAFLYVFSFLWMPCIIRQTSPQDSINAKIAQSALKHCFFVSAKRTISDSELEKIFKDYGLVDVNTLDSTIMIDLRYAGTQNFLGKNMYGEIKHAYLQKDVALKLVKASQWIREYQSDLRLVVLDAARPLSIQQLMWTDILLPNGNKEKFVSSPQIGSLHNYGAAVDVTLYQLSKDYLDMGTSFDSFSDTAYTVNEDYLLKSGKLHQQQYQNRKFLRKAMTTAGFSPIETEWWHFNSCSRNYAKTHYPLIVSHIYADNPLLTSKAKYVPELADITSKRVEFRIQLLTSVNKYSTNDVRFKKLTVQYYQQDNLYKYTTGHFSNIDKALTYLEQIKEKGFNDAFVVAFNNNERISIKDAVEMLHNSN
;
A
#
# COMPACT_ATOMS: atom_id res chain seq x y z
N MET A 1 16.29 -74.22 21.15
CA MET A 1 15.21 -74.22 22.17
C MET A 1 13.92 -73.77 21.46
N TRP A 2 12.75 -74.42 21.55
CA TRP A 2 11.90 -74.70 22.73
C TRP A 2 11.49 -73.39 23.45
N LEU A 3 10.22 -72.92 23.54
CA LEU A 3 8.87 -73.26 22.99
C LEU A 3 8.09 -71.92 22.79
N SER A 4 6.84 -71.75 22.31
CA SER A 4 5.67 -72.60 21.93
C SER A 4 5.16 -72.20 20.50
N LYS A 5 4.05 -72.61 19.86
CA LYS A 5 2.76 -73.35 20.10
C LYS A 5 1.60 -72.51 20.70
N ILE A 6 0.35 -72.48 20.18
CA ILE A 6 -0.40 -73.35 19.21
C ILE A 6 -1.51 -72.59 18.38
N TYR A 7 -2.01 -73.24 17.30
CA TYR A 7 -3.15 -72.99 16.35
C TYR A 7 -4.48 -72.39 16.93
N TYR A 8 -5.44 -71.79 16.18
CA TYR A 8 -6.20 -72.18 14.94
C TYR A 8 -6.81 -70.92 14.19
N LEU A 9 -7.74 -71.01 13.20
CA LEU A 9 -7.65 -71.43 11.77
C LEU A 9 -9.00 -71.18 10.98
N TYR A 10 -9.00 -71.13 9.63
CA TYR A 10 -10.13 -71.05 8.64
C TYR A 10 -11.02 -69.76 8.58
N GLN A 11 -11.61 -69.32 7.44
CA GLN A 11 -11.22 -69.31 6.00
C GLN A 11 -12.14 -68.39 5.12
N ILE A 12 -11.60 -67.94 3.96
CA ILE A 12 -12.19 -67.63 2.62
C ILE A 12 -13.62 -67.02 2.48
N PHE A 13 -13.71 -65.94 1.68
CA PHE A 13 -14.84 -65.65 0.76
C PHE A 13 -14.37 -64.85 -0.49
N PRO A 14 -14.75 -65.22 -1.73
CA PRO A 14 -14.46 -64.45 -2.96
C PRO A 14 -15.67 -63.62 -3.46
N ALA A 15 -15.44 -62.74 -4.45
CA ALA A 15 -16.43 -61.83 -5.02
C ALA A 15 -17.12 -62.34 -6.31
N PHE A 16 -18.28 -61.75 -6.68
CA PHE A 16 -18.84 -61.79 -8.04
C PHE A 16 -19.70 -60.54 -8.36
N LEU A 17 -20.11 -60.39 -9.64
CA LEU A 17 -20.55 -59.13 -10.26
C LEU A 17 -22.08 -59.02 -10.53
N TYR A 18 -22.55 -57.77 -10.68
CA TYR A 18 -23.62 -57.23 -11.56
C TYR A 18 -24.70 -58.17 -12.16
N VAL A 19 -25.96 -57.72 -12.10
CA VAL A 19 -26.78 -57.27 -13.25
C VAL A 19 -27.85 -56.26 -12.76
N PHE A 20 -28.15 -55.21 -13.54
CA PHE A 20 -29.33 -54.34 -13.37
C PHE A 20 -30.46 -54.77 -14.33
N SER A 21 -31.72 -54.69 -13.89
CA SER A 21 -32.89 -54.88 -14.76
C SER A 21 -33.92 -53.76 -14.58
N PHE A 22 -34.48 -53.29 -15.71
CA PHE A 22 -35.60 -52.34 -15.75
C PHE A 22 -36.93 -53.11 -15.85
N LEU A 23 -37.95 -52.66 -15.12
CA LEU A 23 -39.35 -52.96 -15.43
C LEU A 23 -40.22 -51.71 -15.26
N TRP A 24 -41.17 -51.54 -16.19
CA TRP A 24 -42.21 -50.51 -16.18
C TRP A 24 -43.35 -50.87 -15.22
N MET A 25 -44.05 -49.84 -14.72
CA MET A 25 -45.50 -49.91 -14.49
C MET A 25 -46.19 -48.59 -14.90
N PRO A 26 -47.50 -48.62 -15.26
CA PRO A 26 -48.11 -47.59 -16.10
C PRO A 26 -48.79 -46.44 -15.34
N CYS A 27 -49.22 -45.44 -16.13
CA CYS A 27 -49.90 -44.22 -15.69
C CYS A 27 -51.26 -44.47 -15.00
N ILE A 28 -51.55 -43.69 -13.95
CA ILE A 28 -52.91 -43.43 -13.47
C ILE A 28 -53.20 -41.94 -13.64
N ILE A 29 -54.20 -41.62 -14.46
CA ILE A 29 -54.67 -40.24 -14.68
C ILE A 29 -55.55 -39.84 -13.50
N ARG A 30 -55.19 -38.77 -12.78
CA ARG A 30 -56.02 -38.18 -11.73
C ARG A 30 -56.68 -36.90 -12.25
N GLN A 31 -58.00 -36.89 -12.33
CA GLN A 31 -58.76 -35.69 -12.68
C GLN A 31 -58.57 -34.62 -11.58
N THR A 32 -58.22 -33.40 -11.97
CA THR A 32 -58.13 -32.24 -11.08
C THR A 32 -59.51 -31.59 -10.89
N SER A 33 -59.67 -30.83 -9.81
CA SER A 33 -60.97 -30.30 -9.39
C SER A 33 -61.29 -28.95 -10.06
N PRO A 34 -62.57 -28.53 -10.10
CA PRO A 34 -62.94 -27.20 -10.61
C PRO A 34 -62.23 -26.04 -9.89
N GLN A 35 -61.87 -26.21 -8.61
CA GLN A 35 -61.23 -25.18 -7.80
C GLN A 35 -59.81 -24.84 -8.27
N ASP A 36 -59.09 -25.83 -8.81
CA ASP A 36 -57.73 -25.66 -9.33
C ASP A 36 -57.69 -24.69 -10.55
N SER A 37 -58.80 -24.61 -11.30
CA SER A 37 -58.92 -23.75 -12.48
C SER A 37 -59.07 -22.26 -12.18
N ILE A 38 -59.49 -21.89 -10.97
CA ILE A 38 -59.70 -20.49 -10.55
C ILE A 38 -58.37 -19.86 -10.16
N ASN A 39 -57.57 -20.58 -9.36
CA ASN A 39 -56.24 -20.12 -8.93
C ASN A 39 -55.30 -19.88 -10.13
N ALA A 40 -55.36 -20.74 -11.15
CA ALA A 40 -54.61 -20.56 -12.40
C ALA A 40 -54.94 -19.25 -13.14
N LYS A 41 -56.20 -18.80 -13.12
CA LYS A 41 -56.62 -17.54 -13.77
C LYS A 41 -56.21 -16.30 -12.99
N ILE A 42 -56.19 -16.36 -11.65
CA ILE A 42 -55.70 -15.26 -10.81
C ILE A 42 -54.18 -15.09 -10.99
N ALA A 43 -53.42 -16.18 -11.08
CA ALA A 43 -51.99 -16.12 -11.38
C ALA A 43 -51.70 -15.48 -12.76
N GLN A 44 -52.55 -15.72 -13.77
CA GLN A 44 -52.37 -15.15 -15.12
C GLN A 44 -52.74 -13.66 -15.24
N SER A 45 -53.57 -13.08 -14.36
CA SER A 45 -53.84 -11.63 -14.38
C SER A 45 -52.74 -10.83 -13.69
N ALA A 46 -52.15 -11.35 -12.59
CA ALA A 46 -51.00 -10.74 -11.92
C ALA A 46 -49.76 -10.62 -12.83
N LEU A 47 -49.60 -11.52 -13.80
CA LEU A 47 -48.48 -11.57 -14.74
C LEU A 47 -48.51 -10.48 -15.85
N LYS A 48 -49.50 -9.58 -15.87
CA LYS A 48 -49.60 -8.50 -16.89
C LYS A 48 -49.28 -7.08 -16.40
N HIS A 49 -48.79 -6.90 -15.18
CA HIS A 49 -48.30 -5.58 -14.71
C HIS A 49 -46.90 -5.58 -14.08
N CYS A 50 -46.25 -6.74 -13.93
CA CYS A 50 -44.85 -6.81 -13.54
C CYS A 50 -43.94 -6.70 -14.78
N PHE A 51 -43.95 -5.54 -15.44
CA PHE A 51 -42.91 -5.20 -16.40
C PHE A 51 -41.60 -5.06 -15.63
N PHE A 52 -40.75 -6.08 -15.71
CA PHE A 52 -39.36 -6.02 -15.26
C PHE A 52 -38.60 -5.01 -16.12
N VAL A 53 -38.72 -3.72 -15.76
CA VAL A 53 -37.55 -2.85 -15.79
C VAL A 53 -36.59 -3.43 -14.76
N SER A 54 -35.82 -4.42 -15.21
CA SER A 54 -34.56 -4.76 -14.56
C SER A 54 -33.68 -3.53 -14.71
N ALA A 55 -33.84 -2.60 -13.78
CA ALA A 55 -32.89 -1.53 -13.59
C ALA A 55 -31.55 -2.24 -13.37
N LYS A 56 -30.65 -2.16 -14.37
CA LYS A 56 -29.24 -2.49 -14.15
C LYS A 56 -28.88 -1.77 -12.86
N ARG A 57 -28.62 -2.53 -11.79
CA ARG A 57 -28.17 -1.96 -10.53
C ARG A 57 -26.75 -1.46 -10.82
N THR A 58 -26.68 -0.24 -11.34
CA THR A 58 -25.45 0.51 -11.47
C THR A 58 -24.88 0.54 -10.07
N ILE A 59 -23.85 -0.28 -9.85
CA ILE A 59 -23.01 -0.15 -8.68
C ILE A 59 -22.52 1.29 -8.77
N SER A 60 -23.02 2.15 -7.89
CA SER A 60 -22.46 3.49 -7.79
C SER A 60 -20.99 3.27 -7.46
N ASP A 61 -20.11 3.84 -8.27
CA ASP A 61 -18.70 4.01 -7.91
C ASP A 61 -18.62 4.42 -6.45
N SER A 62 -17.78 3.74 -5.68
CA SER A 62 -17.49 4.16 -4.31
C SER A 62 -16.89 5.58 -4.33
N GLU A 63 -16.97 6.30 -3.22
CA GLU A 63 -16.46 7.67 -3.12
C GLU A 63 -14.99 7.77 -3.53
N LEU A 64 -14.20 6.75 -3.18
CA LEU A 64 -12.78 6.61 -3.55
C LEU A 64 -12.57 6.43 -5.06
N GLU A 65 -13.46 5.70 -5.74
CA GLU A 65 -13.39 5.49 -7.19
C GLU A 65 -13.78 6.73 -7.98
N LYS A 66 -14.75 7.52 -7.48
CA LYS A 66 -15.08 8.84 -8.04
C LYS A 66 -13.86 9.75 -7.96
N ILE A 67 -13.23 9.83 -6.78
CA ILE A 67 -11.99 10.59 -6.58
C ILE A 67 -10.90 10.12 -7.55
N PHE A 68 -10.64 8.82 -7.67
CA PHE A 68 -9.62 8.33 -8.63
C PHE A 68 -9.93 8.72 -10.09
N LYS A 69 -11.20 8.69 -10.50
CA LYS A 69 -11.63 9.13 -11.85
C LYS A 69 -11.49 10.64 -12.04
N ASP A 70 -11.81 11.45 -11.02
CA ASP A 70 -11.62 12.91 -11.02
C ASP A 70 -10.14 13.30 -11.12
N TYR A 71 -9.23 12.48 -10.55
CA TYR A 71 -7.77 12.60 -10.71
C TYR A 71 -7.24 12.06 -12.06
N GLY A 72 -8.12 11.65 -12.98
CA GLY A 72 -7.77 11.17 -14.31
C GLY A 72 -7.18 9.76 -14.36
N LEU A 73 -7.27 9.00 -13.27
CA LEU A 73 -6.76 7.63 -13.19
C LEU A 73 -7.70 6.66 -13.91
N VAL A 74 -7.14 5.57 -14.43
CA VAL A 74 -7.88 4.51 -15.13
C VAL A 74 -7.93 3.24 -14.30
N ASP A 75 -9.08 2.55 -14.31
CA ASP A 75 -9.17 1.18 -13.82
C ASP A 75 -8.36 0.25 -14.74
N VAL A 76 -7.40 -0.46 -14.14
CA VAL A 76 -6.54 -1.44 -14.80
C VAL A 76 -7.35 -2.50 -15.58
N ASN A 77 -8.50 -2.94 -15.08
CA ASN A 77 -9.31 -3.96 -15.75
C ASN A 77 -10.03 -3.46 -17.01
N THR A 78 -10.12 -2.14 -17.24
CA THR A 78 -10.55 -1.60 -18.54
C THR A 78 -9.50 -1.75 -19.64
N LEU A 79 -8.24 -2.06 -19.28
CA LEU A 79 -7.13 -2.24 -20.22
C LEU A 79 -6.67 -3.71 -20.32
N ASP A 80 -6.68 -4.47 -19.21
CA ASP A 80 -6.51 -5.93 -19.23
C ASP A 80 -7.36 -6.57 -18.10
N SER A 81 -8.47 -7.19 -18.50
CA SER A 81 -9.40 -7.88 -17.60
C SER A 81 -8.88 -9.22 -17.05
N THR A 82 -7.67 -9.64 -17.44
CA THR A 82 -7.01 -10.83 -16.85
C THR A 82 -6.10 -10.49 -15.67
N ILE A 83 -5.82 -9.21 -15.41
CA ILE A 83 -5.16 -8.79 -14.16
C ILE A 83 -6.16 -8.97 -13.01
N MET A 84 -5.79 -9.71 -11.97
CA MET A 84 -6.65 -9.94 -10.81
C MET A 84 -6.47 -8.81 -9.80
N ILE A 85 -7.55 -8.44 -9.09
CA ILE A 85 -7.54 -7.36 -8.10
C ILE A 85 -7.85 -7.96 -6.72
N ASP A 86 -6.94 -7.75 -5.76
CA ASP A 86 -7.03 -8.24 -4.38
C ASP A 86 -6.49 -7.14 -3.44
N LEU A 87 -7.14 -5.96 -3.48
CA LEU A 87 -6.71 -4.78 -2.75
C LEU A 87 -6.76 -5.02 -1.23
N ARG A 88 -5.60 -5.29 -0.61
CA ARG A 88 -5.52 -5.73 0.80
C ARG A 88 -5.99 -4.68 1.80
N TYR A 89 -5.98 -3.41 1.40
CA TYR A 89 -6.49 -2.29 2.18
C TYR A 89 -8.00 -2.04 1.97
N ALA A 90 -8.67 -2.75 1.05
CA ALA A 90 -10.13 -2.83 0.93
C ALA A 90 -10.76 -3.93 1.79
N GLY A 91 -9.95 -4.60 2.63
CA GLY A 91 -10.39 -5.59 3.60
C GLY A 91 -9.62 -5.46 4.91
N THR A 92 -9.77 -6.42 5.83
CA THR A 92 -9.04 -6.45 7.11
C THR A 92 -7.76 -7.29 7.06
N GLN A 93 -7.44 -7.93 5.93
CA GLN A 93 -6.27 -8.80 5.75
C GLN A 93 -5.00 -8.01 5.40
N ASN A 94 -4.65 -7.05 6.25
CA ASN A 94 -3.45 -6.20 6.16
C ASN A 94 -2.87 -5.94 7.55
N PHE A 95 -1.68 -5.33 7.63
CA PHE A 95 -0.94 -5.12 8.88
C PHE A 95 -1.66 -4.27 9.95
N LEU A 96 -2.71 -3.52 9.60
CA LEU A 96 -3.50 -2.72 10.54
C LEU A 96 -4.76 -3.43 11.03
N GLY A 97 -5.16 -4.54 10.38
CA GLY A 97 -6.44 -5.20 10.63
C GLY A 97 -7.67 -4.39 10.19
N LYS A 98 -7.49 -3.30 9.43
CA LYS A 98 -8.53 -2.31 9.11
C LYS A 98 -8.79 -2.24 7.61
N ASN A 99 -10.07 -2.19 7.23
CA ASN A 99 -10.46 -1.74 5.90
C ASN A 99 -10.32 -0.20 5.85
N MET A 100 -9.54 0.28 4.89
CA MET A 100 -9.26 1.70 4.65
C MET A 100 -9.77 2.20 3.29
N TYR A 101 -10.12 1.31 2.36
CA TYR A 101 -10.60 1.69 1.02
C TYR A 101 -12.13 1.51 0.84
N GLY A 102 -12.83 0.98 1.85
CA GLY A 102 -14.27 0.77 1.81
C GLY A 102 -14.66 -0.41 0.91
N GLU A 103 -15.58 -0.18 -0.03
CA GLU A 103 -16.12 -1.22 -0.93
C GLU A 103 -15.46 -1.27 -2.32
N ILE A 104 -14.32 -0.60 -2.53
CA ILE A 104 -13.63 -0.57 -3.84
C ILE A 104 -13.25 -1.98 -4.33
N LYS A 105 -13.36 -2.21 -5.64
CA LYS A 105 -13.04 -3.50 -6.28
C LYS A 105 -12.11 -3.38 -7.49
N HIS A 106 -11.81 -2.16 -7.92
CA HIS A 106 -11.04 -1.85 -9.11
C HIS A 106 -9.74 -1.14 -8.72
N ALA A 107 -8.63 -1.48 -9.36
CA ALA A 107 -7.34 -0.83 -9.09
C ALA A 107 -7.10 0.31 -10.07
N TYR A 108 -6.86 1.52 -9.56
CA TYR A 108 -6.69 2.72 -10.36
C TYR A 108 -5.22 3.14 -10.41
N LEU A 109 -4.75 3.54 -11.59
CA LEU A 109 -3.38 3.99 -11.84
C LEU A 109 -3.36 5.13 -12.87
N GLN A 110 -2.23 5.84 -12.97
CA GLN A 110 -1.95 6.70 -14.11
C GLN A 110 -1.98 5.89 -15.41
N LYS A 111 -2.51 6.45 -16.50
CA LYS A 111 -2.81 5.67 -17.72
C LYS A 111 -1.59 5.01 -18.34
N ASP A 112 -0.44 5.67 -18.36
CA ASP A 112 0.82 5.12 -18.84
C ASP A 112 1.36 4.02 -17.90
N VAL A 113 1.18 4.17 -16.59
CA VAL A 113 1.55 3.19 -15.57
C VAL A 113 0.67 1.94 -15.65
N ALA A 114 -0.64 2.10 -15.86
CA ALA A 114 -1.55 1.00 -16.15
C ALA A 114 -1.13 0.26 -17.43
N LEU A 115 -0.74 0.99 -18.50
CA LEU A 115 -0.22 0.40 -19.73
C LEU A 115 1.13 -0.33 -19.55
N LYS A 116 1.98 0.05 -18.57
CA LYS A 116 3.11 -0.78 -18.15
C LYS A 116 2.62 -2.07 -17.48
N LEU A 117 1.65 -1.99 -16.59
CA LEU A 117 1.12 -3.15 -15.87
C LEU A 117 0.49 -4.19 -16.82
N VAL A 118 -0.21 -3.73 -17.86
CA VAL A 118 -0.70 -4.59 -18.96
C VAL A 118 0.45 -5.35 -19.63
N LYS A 119 1.57 -4.68 -19.95
CA LYS A 119 2.75 -5.35 -20.55
C LYS A 119 3.35 -6.41 -19.61
N ALA A 120 3.42 -6.13 -18.30
CA ALA A 120 3.89 -7.12 -17.32
C ALA A 120 2.97 -8.36 -17.28
N SER A 121 1.65 -8.13 -17.25
CA SER A 121 0.67 -9.22 -17.26
C SER A 121 0.70 -10.02 -18.58
N GLN A 122 0.85 -9.36 -19.72
CA GLN A 122 1.01 -10.01 -21.03
C GLN A 122 2.27 -10.90 -21.05
N TRP A 123 3.42 -10.37 -20.63
CA TRP A 123 4.68 -11.12 -20.54
C TRP A 123 4.56 -12.34 -19.60
N ILE A 124 3.87 -12.19 -18.46
CA ILE A 124 3.59 -13.31 -17.54
C ILE A 124 2.81 -14.42 -18.27
N ARG A 125 1.74 -14.07 -19.00
CA ARG A 125 0.90 -15.04 -19.73
C ARG A 125 1.58 -15.66 -20.95
N GLU A 126 2.52 -14.95 -21.58
CA GLU A 126 3.34 -15.45 -22.68
C GLU A 126 4.29 -16.56 -22.21
N TYR A 127 4.98 -16.35 -21.08
CA TYR A 127 5.94 -17.32 -20.54
C TYR A 127 5.27 -18.41 -19.69
N GLN A 128 4.16 -18.11 -19.02
CA GLN A 128 3.36 -19.07 -18.23
C GLN A 128 1.86 -18.72 -18.31
N SER A 129 1.15 -19.33 -19.27
CA SER A 129 -0.27 -19.07 -19.55
C SER A 129 -1.25 -19.41 -18.41
N ASP A 130 -0.81 -20.21 -17.43
CA ASP A 130 -1.53 -20.58 -16.21
C ASP A 130 -1.38 -19.52 -15.08
N LEU A 131 -0.49 -18.53 -15.24
CA LEU A 131 -0.29 -17.46 -14.25
C LEU A 131 -1.10 -16.20 -14.56
N ARG A 132 -1.50 -15.49 -13.50
CA ARG A 132 -2.09 -14.14 -13.54
C ARG A 132 -1.31 -13.22 -12.61
N LEU A 133 -1.16 -11.96 -13.02
CA LEU A 133 -0.67 -10.88 -12.17
C LEU A 133 -1.82 -10.43 -11.27
N VAL A 134 -1.56 -10.29 -9.96
CA VAL A 134 -2.54 -9.79 -8.99
C VAL A 134 -2.07 -8.47 -8.42
N VAL A 135 -2.95 -7.48 -8.35
CA VAL A 135 -2.71 -6.18 -7.70
C VAL A 135 -3.19 -6.23 -6.24
N LEU A 136 -2.25 -6.03 -5.32
CA LEU A 136 -2.46 -5.98 -3.86
C LEU A 136 -2.65 -4.54 -3.37
N ASP A 137 -2.02 -3.57 -4.04
CA ASP A 137 -2.31 -2.14 -3.92
C ASP A 137 -1.92 -1.35 -5.20
N ALA A 138 -2.53 -0.18 -5.37
CA ALA A 138 -2.33 0.71 -6.52
C ALA A 138 -2.35 2.19 -6.07
N ALA A 139 -3.17 3.05 -6.68
CA ALA A 139 -3.39 4.40 -6.17
C ALA A 139 -3.91 4.41 -4.73
N ARG A 140 -3.32 5.26 -3.89
CA ARG A 140 -3.60 5.39 -2.45
C ARG A 140 -3.61 6.88 -2.08
N PRO A 141 -4.75 7.51 -1.74
CA PRO A 141 -4.76 8.92 -1.38
C PRO A 141 -3.86 9.24 -0.18
N LEU A 142 -3.33 10.46 -0.13
CA LEU A 142 -2.47 10.90 0.96
C LEU A 142 -3.16 10.84 2.34
N SER A 143 -4.49 11.01 2.41
CA SER A 143 -5.26 10.86 3.66
C SER A 143 -5.14 9.45 4.23
N ILE A 144 -5.09 8.42 3.37
CA ILE A 144 -4.98 7.02 3.77
C ILE A 144 -3.53 6.66 4.10
N GLN A 145 -2.55 7.19 3.38
CA GLN A 145 -1.14 7.10 3.77
C GLN A 145 -0.90 7.72 5.16
N GLN A 146 -1.59 8.82 5.48
CA GLN A 146 -1.54 9.44 6.80
C GLN A 146 -2.22 8.59 7.88
N LEU A 147 -3.36 7.95 7.57
CA LEU A 147 -4.00 6.99 8.47
C LEU A 147 -3.07 5.81 8.78
N MET A 148 -2.46 5.20 7.75
CA MET A 148 -1.50 4.10 7.91
C MET A 148 -0.30 4.48 8.79
N TRP A 149 0.27 5.66 8.58
CA TRP A 149 1.40 6.16 9.36
C TRP A 149 1.05 6.43 10.82
N THR A 150 -0.14 6.99 11.09
CA THR A 150 -0.64 7.20 12.46
C THR A 150 -0.87 5.86 13.15
N ASP A 151 -1.65 4.98 12.53
CA ASP A 151 -2.20 3.78 13.17
C ASP A 151 -1.22 2.59 13.26
N ILE A 152 -0.11 2.60 12.53
CA ILE A 152 0.84 1.47 12.56
C ILE A 152 1.45 1.30 13.96
N LEU A 153 1.23 0.13 14.54
CA LEU A 153 1.86 -0.34 15.79
C LEU A 153 3.01 -1.28 15.43
N LEU A 154 4.25 -0.85 15.66
CA LEU A 154 5.45 -1.66 15.42
C LEU A 154 6.10 -2.07 16.75
N PRO A 155 6.56 -3.33 16.89
CA PRO A 155 7.24 -3.80 18.11
C PRO A 155 8.44 -2.94 18.53
N ASN A 156 9.14 -2.32 17.56
CA ASN A 156 10.41 -1.64 17.76
C ASN A 156 10.39 -0.16 17.31
N GLY A 157 9.21 0.48 17.23
CA GLY A 157 9.05 1.93 17.03
C GLY A 157 9.43 2.55 15.67
N ASN A 158 10.36 1.97 14.90
CA ASN A 158 10.85 2.55 13.64
C ASN A 158 9.85 2.40 12.48
N LYS A 159 8.87 3.32 12.40
CA LYS A 159 7.83 3.39 11.36
C LYS A 159 8.37 3.62 9.95
N GLU A 160 9.46 4.40 9.86
CA GLU A 160 9.98 4.94 8.59
C GLU A 160 10.57 3.87 7.68
N LYS A 161 11.04 2.76 8.27
CA LYS A 161 11.61 1.61 7.56
C LYS A 161 10.57 0.77 6.78
N PHE A 162 9.28 1.03 6.97
CA PHE A 162 8.19 0.15 6.51
C PHE A 162 6.99 0.87 5.90
N VAL A 163 6.74 2.13 6.29
CA VAL A 163 5.68 2.97 5.69
C VAL A 163 6.31 4.31 5.34
N SER A 164 6.23 4.74 4.07
CA SER A 164 6.73 6.07 3.68
C SER A 164 6.02 7.17 4.47
N SER A 165 6.78 8.08 5.11
CA SER A 165 6.22 9.25 5.78
C SER A 165 5.29 10.03 4.83
N PRO A 166 4.06 10.38 5.25
CA PRO A 166 3.12 11.17 4.44
C PRO A 166 3.71 12.50 3.97
N GLN A 167 4.67 13.06 4.72
CA GLN A 167 5.36 14.31 4.37
C GLN A 167 6.34 14.13 3.19
N ILE A 168 6.88 12.93 2.99
CA ILE A 168 7.74 12.57 1.85
C ILE A 168 6.90 12.16 0.64
N GLY A 169 5.86 11.36 0.90
CA GLY A 169 4.95 10.77 -0.08
C GLY A 169 5.43 9.42 -0.64
N SER A 170 4.48 8.49 -0.77
CA SER A 170 4.63 7.28 -1.58
C SER A 170 4.30 7.57 -3.04
N LEU A 171 4.84 6.79 -3.98
CA LEU A 171 4.45 6.85 -5.39
C LEU A 171 3.01 6.34 -5.62
N HIS A 172 2.45 5.60 -4.66
CA HIS A 172 1.02 5.25 -4.62
C HIS A 172 0.14 6.50 -4.49
N ASN A 173 0.64 7.57 -3.85
CA ASN A 173 -0.07 8.85 -3.73
C ASN A 173 -0.16 9.65 -5.05
N TYR A 174 0.43 9.13 -6.13
CA TYR A 174 0.35 9.70 -7.48
C TYR A 174 -0.26 8.70 -8.49
N GLY A 175 -0.66 7.49 -8.06
CA GLY A 175 -1.05 6.39 -8.95
C GLY A 175 0.12 5.83 -9.77
N ALA A 176 1.35 5.94 -9.24
CA ALA A 176 2.62 5.73 -9.95
C ALA A 176 3.51 4.62 -9.36
N ALA A 177 2.94 3.76 -8.52
CA ALA A 177 3.53 2.50 -8.06
C ALA A 177 2.43 1.46 -7.86
N VAL A 178 2.83 0.19 -7.76
CA VAL A 178 1.94 -0.95 -7.55
C VAL A 178 2.56 -1.93 -6.58
N ASP A 179 1.71 -2.57 -5.77
CA ASP A 179 2.07 -3.76 -5.02
C ASP A 179 1.43 -4.96 -5.71
N VAL A 180 2.23 -5.99 -6.04
CA VAL A 180 1.78 -7.12 -6.86
C VAL A 180 2.29 -8.48 -6.39
N THR A 181 1.53 -9.52 -6.75
CA THR A 181 1.95 -10.93 -6.63
C THR A 181 1.46 -11.74 -7.83
N LEU A 182 1.69 -13.06 -7.80
CA LEU A 182 1.30 -13.99 -8.85
C LEU A 182 0.29 -15.01 -8.33
N TYR A 183 -0.73 -15.32 -9.15
CA TYR A 183 -1.72 -16.37 -8.90
C TYR A 183 -1.63 -17.42 -9.99
N GLN A 184 -1.72 -18.70 -9.62
CA GLN A 184 -1.71 -19.83 -10.56
C GLN A 184 -3.12 -20.46 -10.63
N LEU A 185 -3.76 -20.47 -11.80
CA LEU A 185 -5.14 -20.93 -11.95
C LEU A 185 -5.32 -22.42 -11.59
N SER A 186 -4.29 -23.24 -11.78
CA SER A 186 -4.28 -24.66 -11.36
C SER A 186 -4.05 -24.89 -9.85
N LYS A 187 -3.80 -23.84 -9.06
CA LYS A 187 -3.52 -23.93 -7.61
C LYS A 187 -4.16 -22.78 -6.83
N ASP A 188 -3.39 -21.72 -6.56
CA ASP A 188 -3.73 -20.54 -5.78
C ASP A 188 -2.61 -19.48 -5.99
N TYR A 189 -2.52 -18.47 -5.12
CA TYR A 189 -1.35 -17.60 -4.97
C TYR A 189 -0.03 -18.37 -4.93
N LEU A 190 0.98 -17.87 -5.67
CA LEU A 190 2.34 -18.40 -5.58
C LEU A 190 2.98 -17.99 -4.25
N ASP A 191 3.57 -18.95 -3.55
CA ASP A 191 4.33 -18.72 -2.33
C ASP A 191 5.59 -17.88 -2.61
N MET A 192 5.71 -16.74 -1.91
CA MET A 192 6.82 -15.78 -2.02
C MET A 192 7.71 -15.78 -0.77
N GLY A 193 7.53 -16.73 0.16
CA GLY A 193 8.34 -16.89 1.38
C GLY A 193 8.01 -15.93 2.53
N THR A 194 7.30 -14.84 2.26
CA THR A 194 6.64 -14.02 3.28
C THR A 194 5.25 -13.63 2.80
N SER A 195 4.40 -13.18 3.72
CA SER A 195 3.20 -12.42 3.34
C SER A 195 3.56 -11.09 2.67
N PHE A 196 2.58 -10.49 2.01
CA PHE A 196 2.49 -9.05 1.81
C PHE A 196 2.57 -8.30 3.16
N ASP A 197 2.98 -7.02 3.15
CA ASP A 197 3.22 -6.17 4.33
C ASP A 197 4.13 -6.79 5.41
N SER A 198 4.99 -7.75 5.06
CA SER A 198 5.89 -8.40 6.03
C SER A 198 7.08 -7.51 6.40
N PHE A 199 7.11 -7.02 7.64
CA PHE A 199 8.18 -6.17 8.19
C PHE A 199 9.50 -6.92 8.52
N SER A 200 9.68 -8.15 8.03
CA SER A 200 10.91 -8.93 8.22
C SER A 200 11.96 -8.62 7.15
N ASP A 201 13.23 -8.73 7.53
CA ASP A 201 14.40 -8.80 6.64
C ASP A 201 14.30 -9.92 5.58
N THR A 202 13.41 -10.90 5.77
CA THR A 202 13.11 -11.96 4.81
C THR A 202 12.26 -11.50 3.61
N ALA A 203 11.58 -10.34 3.71
CA ALA A 203 10.87 -9.72 2.59
C ALA A 203 11.81 -8.97 1.61
N TYR A 204 13.05 -8.68 2.04
CA TYR A 204 13.94 -7.74 1.37
C TYR A 204 14.58 -8.37 0.13
N THR A 205 14.46 -7.72 -1.02
CA THR A 205 14.97 -8.24 -2.30
C THR A 205 16.49 -8.28 -2.36
N VAL A 206 17.17 -7.33 -1.69
CA VAL A 206 18.64 -7.28 -1.57
C VAL A 206 19.22 -8.46 -0.78
N ASN A 207 18.42 -9.09 0.09
CA ASN A 207 18.85 -10.21 0.93
C ASN A 207 18.67 -11.59 0.26
N GLU A 208 17.99 -11.70 -0.88
CA GLU A 208 17.46 -12.97 -1.41
C GLU A 208 18.51 -14.07 -1.60
N ASP A 209 19.69 -13.76 -2.12
CA ASP A 209 20.77 -14.74 -2.29
C ASP A 209 21.34 -15.25 -0.96
N TYR A 210 21.29 -14.44 0.11
CA TYR A 210 21.66 -14.84 1.47
C TYR A 210 20.54 -15.64 2.15
N LEU A 211 19.29 -15.23 1.96
CA LEU A 211 18.11 -15.93 2.49
C LEU A 211 18.00 -17.34 1.89
N LEU A 212 18.28 -17.48 0.60
CA LEU A 212 18.35 -18.78 -0.08
C LEU A 212 19.46 -19.67 0.50
N LYS A 213 20.68 -19.14 0.64
CA LYS A 213 21.82 -19.88 1.21
C LYS A 213 21.65 -20.27 2.69
N SER A 214 20.88 -19.49 3.45
CA SER A 214 20.58 -19.73 4.86
C SER A 214 19.29 -20.54 5.09
N GLY A 215 18.59 -20.98 4.03
CA GLY A 215 17.34 -21.74 4.14
C GLY A 215 16.14 -20.93 4.61
N LYS A 216 16.28 -19.60 4.78
CA LYS A 216 15.19 -18.68 5.14
C LYS A 216 14.25 -18.36 3.96
N LEU A 217 14.66 -18.68 2.74
CA LEU A 217 13.87 -18.55 1.52
C LEU A 217 14.08 -19.80 0.68
N HIS A 218 13.01 -20.53 0.35
CA HIS A 218 13.12 -21.74 -0.46
C HIS A 218 13.39 -21.43 -1.94
N GLN A 219 14.01 -22.38 -2.65
CA GLN A 219 14.32 -22.24 -4.08
C GLN A 219 13.11 -21.82 -4.91
N GLN A 220 11.92 -22.40 -4.69
CA GLN A 220 10.72 -22.02 -5.45
C GLN A 220 10.29 -20.58 -5.17
N GLN A 221 10.31 -20.14 -3.90
CA GLN A 221 9.95 -18.78 -3.48
C GLN A 221 10.90 -17.75 -4.12
N TYR A 222 12.20 -18.06 -4.13
CA TYR A 222 13.24 -17.27 -4.80
C TYR A 222 13.00 -17.16 -6.32
N GLN A 223 12.65 -18.26 -7.00
CA GLN A 223 12.32 -18.21 -8.43
C GLN A 223 10.99 -17.46 -8.71
N ASN A 224 9.99 -17.60 -7.85
CA ASN A 224 8.71 -16.87 -7.97
C ASN A 224 8.93 -15.35 -7.90
N ARG A 225 9.69 -14.87 -6.89
CA ARG A 225 10.07 -13.46 -6.76
C ARG A 225 10.88 -12.96 -7.97
N LYS A 226 11.83 -13.76 -8.47
CA LYS A 226 12.64 -13.40 -9.64
C LYS A 226 11.84 -13.36 -10.95
N PHE A 227 10.88 -14.26 -11.13
CA PHE A 227 9.98 -14.25 -12.29
C PHE A 227 9.07 -13.01 -12.28
N LEU A 228 8.45 -12.70 -11.13
CA LEU A 228 7.67 -11.46 -10.94
C LEU A 228 8.52 -10.21 -11.21
N ARG A 229 9.70 -10.11 -10.59
CA ARG A 229 10.64 -9.00 -10.80
C ARG A 229 11.07 -8.87 -12.25
N LYS A 230 11.30 -9.99 -12.96
CA LYS A 230 11.65 -9.99 -14.39
C LYS A 230 10.50 -9.50 -15.26
N ALA A 231 9.26 -9.89 -14.99
CA ALA A 231 8.08 -9.36 -15.68
C ALA A 231 7.96 -7.84 -15.51
N MET A 232 7.96 -7.38 -14.26
CA MET A 232 7.77 -5.97 -13.92
C MET A 232 8.89 -5.07 -14.44
N THR A 233 10.16 -5.51 -14.34
CA THR A 233 11.30 -4.76 -14.90
C THR A 233 11.30 -4.74 -16.43
N THR A 234 10.91 -5.83 -17.09
CA THR A 234 10.77 -5.86 -18.57
C THR A 234 9.65 -4.93 -19.05
N ALA A 235 8.61 -4.74 -18.24
CA ALA A 235 7.55 -3.75 -18.49
C ALA A 235 7.94 -2.29 -18.14
N GLY A 236 9.13 -2.04 -17.58
CA GLY A 236 9.63 -0.71 -17.25
C GLY A 236 9.21 -0.17 -15.87
N PHE A 237 9.00 -1.04 -14.89
CA PHE A 237 8.99 -0.69 -13.46
C PHE A 237 10.36 -0.94 -12.81
N SER A 238 10.61 -0.32 -11.66
CA SER A 238 11.77 -0.56 -10.80
C SER A 238 11.33 -1.13 -9.43
N PRO A 239 11.89 -2.26 -8.96
CA PRO A 239 11.66 -2.76 -7.60
C PRO A 239 12.32 -1.85 -6.55
N ILE A 240 12.10 -2.16 -5.27
CA ILE A 240 12.89 -1.62 -4.15
C ILE A 240 13.60 -2.74 -3.37
N GLU A 241 14.61 -2.37 -2.58
CA GLU A 241 15.48 -3.30 -1.87
C GLU A 241 14.80 -3.98 -0.66
N THR A 242 13.77 -3.35 -0.10
CA THR A 242 13.09 -3.76 1.14
C THR A 242 11.88 -4.68 0.94
N GLU A 243 11.29 -4.71 -0.25
CA GLU A 243 9.96 -5.29 -0.46
C GLU A 243 9.90 -6.01 -1.81
N TRP A 244 9.52 -7.30 -1.82
CA TRP A 244 9.46 -8.09 -3.06
C TRP A 244 8.23 -7.82 -3.93
N TRP A 245 7.17 -7.25 -3.33
CA TRP A 245 5.89 -6.95 -3.96
C TRP A 245 5.84 -5.56 -4.62
N HIS A 246 6.65 -4.61 -4.16
CA HIS A 246 6.55 -3.18 -4.48
C HIS A 246 7.31 -2.82 -5.76
N PHE A 247 6.63 -2.14 -6.70
CA PHE A 247 7.21 -1.69 -7.98
C PHE A 247 6.86 -0.23 -8.32
N ASN A 248 7.88 0.61 -8.45
CA ASN A 248 7.77 2.02 -8.85
C ASN A 248 7.74 2.15 -10.38
N SER A 249 6.87 3.00 -10.92
CA SER A 249 6.82 3.24 -12.37
C SER A 249 7.83 4.29 -12.86
N CYS A 250 8.31 5.15 -11.97
CA CYS A 250 9.16 6.31 -12.23
C CYS A 250 9.87 6.76 -10.94
N SER A 251 10.62 7.87 -10.98
CA SER A 251 11.19 8.48 -9.77
C SER A 251 10.15 9.36 -9.04
N ARG A 252 10.32 9.54 -7.72
CA ARG A 252 9.48 10.48 -6.93
C ARG A 252 9.47 11.90 -7.52
N ASN A 253 10.59 12.37 -8.10
CA ASN A 253 10.68 13.69 -8.71
C ASN A 253 9.90 13.79 -10.03
N TYR A 254 9.91 12.73 -10.85
CA TYR A 254 9.10 12.66 -12.05
C TYR A 254 7.60 12.70 -11.70
N ALA A 255 7.15 11.87 -10.76
CA ALA A 255 5.75 11.87 -10.33
C ALA A 255 5.31 13.23 -9.77
N LYS A 256 6.11 13.87 -8.91
CA LYS A 256 5.85 15.22 -8.36
C LYS A 256 5.72 16.32 -9.41
N THR A 257 6.22 16.11 -10.63
CA THR A 257 6.20 17.10 -11.72
C THR A 257 5.25 16.76 -12.87
N HIS A 258 4.80 15.51 -12.98
CA HIS A 258 3.97 15.01 -14.10
C HIS A 258 2.59 14.51 -13.68
N TYR A 259 2.38 14.16 -12.40
CA TYR A 259 1.12 13.61 -11.90
C TYR A 259 0.56 14.46 -10.74
N PRO A 260 -0.77 14.61 -10.65
CA PRO A 260 -1.39 15.23 -9.49
C PRO A 260 -1.21 14.35 -8.23
N LEU A 261 -0.89 14.98 -7.10
CA LEU A 261 -0.88 14.33 -5.79
C LEU A 261 -2.33 14.04 -5.35
N ILE A 262 -2.69 12.77 -5.23
CA ILE A 262 -4.04 12.32 -4.89
C ILE A 262 -4.33 12.65 -3.42
N VAL A 263 -5.16 13.66 -3.18
CA VAL A 263 -5.80 13.91 -1.88
C VAL A 263 -7.28 13.55 -1.95
N SER A 264 -7.82 13.09 -0.81
CA SER A 264 -9.21 12.66 -0.66
C SER A 264 -9.82 13.35 0.56
N HIS A 265 -11.13 13.63 0.50
CA HIS A 265 -11.91 14.09 1.64
C HIS A 265 -12.46 12.93 2.49
N ILE A 266 -12.34 11.69 2.01
CA ILE A 266 -12.47 10.50 2.85
C ILE A 266 -11.38 10.59 3.93
N TYR A 267 -11.82 10.54 5.19
CA TYR A 267 -11.03 10.82 6.39
C TYR A 267 -10.63 12.30 6.61
N ALA A 268 -11.31 13.29 6.02
CA ALA A 268 -11.02 14.71 6.24
C ALA A 268 -11.07 15.17 7.70
N ASP A 269 -11.88 14.52 8.55
CA ASP A 269 -11.94 14.77 10.00
C ASP A 269 -10.66 14.32 10.75
N ASN A 270 -9.70 13.69 10.07
CA ASN A 270 -8.35 13.52 10.57
C ASN A 270 -7.74 14.91 10.84
N PRO A 271 -7.34 15.25 12.07
CA PRO A 271 -6.92 16.61 12.45
C PRO A 271 -5.64 17.10 11.74
N LEU A 272 -4.97 16.25 10.98
CA LEU A 272 -3.85 16.63 10.12
C LEU A 272 -4.30 17.19 8.75
N LEU A 273 -5.52 16.88 8.28
CA LEU A 273 -6.05 17.31 6.99
C LEU A 273 -6.85 18.62 7.04
N THR A 274 -7.51 18.91 8.17
CA THR A 274 -8.18 20.20 8.40
C THR A 274 -7.21 21.40 8.38
N SER A 275 -5.91 21.15 8.56
CA SER A 275 -4.85 22.17 8.70
C SER A 275 -4.34 22.79 7.38
N LYS A 276 -5.22 23.08 6.40
CA LYS A 276 -4.78 23.68 5.11
C LYS A 276 -5.59 24.85 4.53
N ALA A 277 -6.26 25.64 5.37
CA ALA A 277 -6.60 27.03 5.04
C ALA A 277 -6.49 27.94 6.28
N LYS A 278 -5.70 29.03 6.17
CA LYS A 278 -5.44 30.06 7.19
C LYS A 278 -5.00 29.55 8.59
N TYR A 279 -3.69 29.52 8.82
CA TYR A 279 -3.16 29.60 10.20
C TYR A 279 -2.84 31.06 10.55
N VAL A 280 -3.61 31.62 11.48
CA VAL A 280 -3.25 32.82 12.25
C VAL A 280 -3.11 32.35 13.70
N PRO A 281 -1.93 32.51 14.33
CA PRO A 281 -1.71 32.00 15.69
C PRO A 281 -2.27 32.94 16.76
N GLU A 282 -3.10 32.43 17.66
CA GLU A 282 -3.35 33.08 18.97
C GLU A 282 -3.38 32.07 20.13
N LEU A 283 -2.29 32.11 20.91
CA LEU A 283 -2.09 31.85 22.34
C LEU A 283 -3.07 30.96 23.16
N ALA A 284 -2.54 29.81 23.61
CA ALA A 284 -2.66 29.22 24.97
C ALA A 284 -1.83 27.92 24.98
N ASP A 285 -0.51 27.94 25.19
CA ASP A 285 0.18 27.90 26.50
C ASP A 285 -0.19 26.71 27.42
N ILE A 286 0.59 25.63 27.31
CA ILE A 286 1.05 24.83 28.46
C ILE A 286 2.54 24.52 28.22
N THR A 287 3.34 24.59 29.28
CA THR A 287 4.79 24.41 29.29
C THR A 287 5.26 23.00 28.85
N SER A 288 5.66 22.84 27.58
CA SER A 288 6.52 21.72 27.15
C SER A 288 7.78 22.22 26.42
N LYS A 289 8.92 21.61 26.74
CA LYS A 289 10.25 22.04 26.29
C LYS A 289 10.42 21.65 24.82
N ARG A 290 10.41 22.63 23.91
CA ARG A 290 10.49 22.37 22.47
C ARG A 290 11.93 22.18 22.01
N VAL A 291 12.19 21.00 21.47
CA VAL A 291 13.27 20.75 20.52
C VAL A 291 12.97 21.49 19.22
N GLU A 292 13.96 22.17 18.65
CA GLU A 292 13.86 22.94 17.41
C GLU A 292 15.09 22.71 16.53
N PHE A 293 14.86 22.48 15.25
CA PHE A 293 15.87 22.38 14.20
C PHE A 293 15.94 23.69 13.40
N ARG A 294 17.15 24.13 13.08
CA ARG A 294 17.45 25.28 12.19
C ARG A 294 18.54 24.88 11.19
N ILE A 295 18.68 25.61 10.10
CA ILE A 295 19.75 25.36 9.11
C ILE A 295 20.89 26.34 9.32
N GLN A 296 22.07 25.87 9.70
CA GLN A 296 23.25 26.72 9.82
C GLN A 296 23.83 27.02 8.42
N LEU A 297 24.00 28.31 8.11
CA LEU A 297 24.52 28.79 6.82
C LEU A 297 26.01 29.16 6.87
N LEU A 298 26.48 29.67 8.02
CA LEU A 298 27.80 30.28 8.16
C LEU A 298 28.26 30.24 9.62
N THR A 299 29.56 30.09 9.84
CA THR A 299 30.25 30.43 11.10
C THR A 299 31.30 31.51 10.79
N SER A 300 31.44 32.51 11.66
CA SER A 300 32.33 33.67 11.45
C SER A 300 32.89 34.21 12.76
N VAL A 301 34.13 34.70 12.76
CA VAL A 301 34.69 35.50 13.86
C VAL A 301 34.07 36.90 13.89
N ASN A 302 33.75 37.45 12.71
CA ASN A 302 33.18 38.79 12.55
C ASN A 302 31.65 38.76 12.53
N LYS A 303 31.02 39.74 13.18
CA LYS A 303 29.57 39.92 13.17
C LYS A 303 29.10 40.56 11.87
N TYR A 304 28.39 39.81 11.05
CA TYR A 304 27.62 40.31 9.91
C TYR A 304 26.20 40.72 10.33
N SER A 305 25.61 41.65 9.57
CA SER A 305 24.20 42.04 9.72
C SER A 305 23.29 40.89 9.26
N THR A 306 22.12 40.72 9.88
CA THR A 306 21.12 39.74 9.42
C THR A 306 20.55 40.08 8.03
N ASN A 307 20.67 41.33 7.59
CA ASN A 307 20.29 41.79 6.25
C ASN A 307 21.48 41.86 5.27
N ASP A 308 22.63 41.27 5.60
CA ASP A 308 23.82 41.24 4.73
C ASP A 308 23.51 40.50 3.41
N VAL A 309 24.00 41.05 2.30
CA VAL A 309 23.80 40.51 0.94
C VAL A 309 24.22 39.04 0.79
N ARG A 310 25.19 38.59 1.60
CA ARG A 310 25.68 37.20 1.63
C ARG A 310 24.61 36.19 2.04
N PHE A 311 23.57 36.61 2.76
CA PHE A 311 22.42 35.77 3.12
C PHE A 311 21.34 35.72 2.02
N LYS A 312 21.55 36.35 0.86
CA LYS A 312 20.70 36.22 -0.34
C LYS A 312 19.19 36.45 -0.08
N LYS A 313 18.88 37.42 0.80
CA LYS A 313 17.52 37.77 1.28
C LYS A 313 16.80 36.67 2.09
N LEU A 314 17.51 35.68 2.62
CA LEU A 314 16.96 34.74 3.60
C LEU A 314 16.77 35.40 4.96
N THR A 315 15.67 35.09 5.65
CA THR A 315 15.50 35.42 7.06
C THR A 315 16.52 34.63 7.88
N VAL A 316 17.49 35.33 8.48
CA VAL A 316 18.55 34.71 9.31
C VAL A 316 18.54 35.24 10.74
N GLN A 317 18.87 34.36 11.67
CA GLN A 317 19.25 34.67 13.04
C GLN A 317 20.72 34.30 13.25
N TYR A 318 21.32 34.75 14.35
CA TYR A 318 22.62 34.27 14.78
C TYR A 318 22.62 33.95 16.28
N TYR A 319 23.50 33.04 16.67
CA TYR A 319 23.89 32.78 18.06
C TYR A 319 25.41 32.84 18.17
N GLN A 320 25.95 32.91 19.39
CA GLN A 320 27.38 32.82 19.64
C GLN A 320 27.71 31.50 20.33
N GLN A 321 28.80 30.88 19.91
CA GLN A 321 29.40 29.71 20.56
C GLN A 321 30.91 29.80 20.35
N ASP A 322 31.71 29.63 21.39
CA ASP A 322 33.18 29.61 21.33
C ASP A 322 33.78 30.89 20.66
N ASN A 323 33.22 32.06 21.01
CA ASN A 323 33.49 33.37 20.40
C ASN A 323 33.18 33.50 18.89
N LEU A 324 32.56 32.50 18.27
CA LEU A 324 32.16 32.51 16.86
C LEU A 324 30.66 32.82 16.70
N TYR A 325 30.34 33.73 15.78
CA TYR A 325 28.97 34.00 15.34
C TYR A 325 28.52 32.91 14.37
N LYS A 326 27.44 32.21 14.72
CA LYS A 326 26.86 31.11 13.95
C LYS A 326 25.50 31.52 13.42
N TYR A 327 25.38 31.62 12.09
CA TYR A 327 24.19 32.12 11.40
C TYR A 327 23.28 30.96 10.98
N THR A 328 22.00 31.07 11.28
CA THR A 328 20.98 30.06 11.00
C THR A 328 19.76 30.65 10.29
N THR A 329 19.04 29.82 9.55
CA THR A 329 17.77 30.15 8.89
C THR A 329 16.76 29.00 9.04
N GLY A 330 15.47 29.34 9.03
CA GLY A 330 14.39 28.40 9.25
C GLY A 330 14.25 27.94 10.72
N HIS A 331 13.03 27.59 11.09
CA HIS A 331 12.63 27.19 12.45
C HIS A 331 11.64 26.03 12.34
N PHE A 332 12.03 24.84 12.82
CA PHE A 332 11.26 23.62 12.58
C PHE A 332 11.22 22.75 13.84
N SER A 333 10.02 22.36 14.31
CA SER A 333 9.87 21.40 15.42
C SER A 333 10.02 19.93 15.00
N ASN A 334 10.57 19.69 13.80
CA ASN A 334 10.70 18.38 13.17
C ASN A 334 11.91 18.41 12.21
N ILE A 335 12.67 17.32 12.17
CA ILE A 335 13.94 17.24 11.42
C ILE A 335 13.73 17.16 9.91
N ASP A 336 12.67 16.51 9.44
CA ASP A 336 12.40 16.30 8.01
C ASP A 336 12.07 17.61 7.30
N LYS A 337 11.33 18.50 7.97
CA LYS A 337 11.07 19.87 7.50
C LYS A 337 12.36 20.68 7.41
N ALA A 338 13.30 20.48 8.35
CA ALA A 338 14.62 21.09 8.26
C ALA A 338 15.43 20.50 7.10
N LEU A 339 15.48 19.17 6.91
CA LEU A 339 16.17 18.52 5.79
C LEU A 339 15.59 18.94 4.43
N THR A 340 14.26 19.02 4.29
CA THR A 340 13.58 19.51 3.08
C THR A 340 13.92 20.97 2.78
N TYR A 341 14.05 21.81 3.83
CA TYR A 341 14.50 23.19 3.66
C TYR A 341 15.99 23.29 3.37
N LEU A 342 16.81 22.38 3.89
CA LEU A 342 18.24 22.32 3.65
C LEU A 342 18.55 22.08 2.16
N GLU A 343 17.78 21.23 1.47
CA GLU A 343 17.90 21.04 0.03
C GLU A 343 17.70 22.37 -0.73
N GLN A 344 16.60 23.08 -0.44
CA GLN A 344 16.31 24.41 -1.02
C GLN A 344 17.37 25.47 -0.68
N ILE A 345 18.04 25.35 0.47
CA ILE A 345 19.13 26.22 0.90
C ILE A 345 20.43 25.88 0.13
N LYS A 346 20.70 24.61 -0.14
CA LYS A 346 21.83 24.18 -0.99
C LYS A 346 21.61 24.57 -2.45
N GLU A 347 20.39 24.44 -3.00
CA GLU A 347 20.01 24.96 -4.32
C GLU A 347 20.24 26.48 -4.43
N LYS A 348 19.99 27.24 -3.36
CA LYS A 348 20.32 28.68 -3.25
C LYS A 348 21.83 28.95 -3.10
N GLY A 349 22.68 27.93 -3.24
CA GLY A 349 24.13 28.02 -3.24
C GLY A 349 24.73 28.24 -1.85
N PHE A 350 24.20 27.55 -0.83
CA PHE A 350 24.80 27.39 0.50
C PHE A 350 25.18 25.90 0.71
N ASN A 351 26.11 25.40 -0.10
CA ASN A 351 26.42 23.97 -0.20
C ASN A 351 26.86 23.35 1.15
N ASP A 352 27.61 24.12 1.95
CA ASP A 352 28.13 23.73 3.27
C ASP A 352 27.10 23.83 4.40
N ALA A 353 25.85 24.18 4.10
CA ALA A 353 24.79 24.24 5.10
C ALA A 353 24.46 22.85 5.67
N PHE A 354 24.01 22.82 6.93
CA PHE A 354 23.59 21.61 7.63
C PHE A 354 22.55 21.90 8.73
N VAL A 355 21.83 20.87 9.15
CA VAL A 355 20.84 20.95 10.25
C VAL A 355 21.56 21.05 11.60
N VAL A 356 21.11 21.97 12.45
CA VAL A 356 21.48 22.06 13.86
C VAL A 356 20.22 21.98 14.73
N ALA A 357 20.31 21.34 15.89
CA ALA A 357 19.21 21.23 16.84
C ALA A 357 19.46 22.05 18.11
N PHE A 358 18.37 22.51 18.71
CA PHE A 358 18.33 23.26 19.96
C PHE A 358 17.23 22.71 20.86
N ASN A 359 17.37 22.90 22.17
CA ASN A 359 16.28 22.76 23.16
C ASN A 359 16.31 24.02 24.03
N ASN A 360 15.20 24.75 24.11
CA ASN A 360 15.11 26.04 24.80
C ASN A 360 16.17 27.09 24.37
N ASN A 361 16.58 27.06 23.09
CA ASN A 361 17.70 27.82 22.47
C ASN A 361 19.13 27.36 22.83
N GLU A 362 19.32 26.39 23.73
CA GLU A 362 20.63 25.76 23.94
C GLU A 362 20.88 24.71 22.85
N ARG A 363 22.11 24.65 22.31
CA ARG A 363 22.43 23.76 21.18
C ARG A 363 22.73 22.34 21.67
N ILE A 364 22.04 21.35 21.10
CA ILE A 364 22.16 19.92 21.42
C ILE A 364 22.58 19.11 20.19
N SER A 365 22.95 17.84 20.36
CA SER A 365 23.21 16.99 19.20
C SER A 365 21.91 16.59 18.50
N ILE A 366 21.99 16.23 17.22
CA ILE A 366 20.84 15.71 16.46
C ILE A 366 20.29 14.42 17.07
N LYS A 367 21.16 13.61 17.71
CA LYS A 367 20.74 12.39 18.39
C LYS A 367 19.88 12.72 19.61
N ASP A 368 20.37 13.57 20.51
CA ASP A 368 19.66 13.96 21.73
C ASP A 368 18.33 14.65 21.40
N ALA A 369 18.31 15.44 20.32
CA ALA A 369 17.10 16.09 19.80
C ALA A 369 16.02 15.08 19.39
N VAL A 370 16.41 14.00 18.71
CA VAL A 370 15.50 12.91 18.33
C VAL A 370 15.07 12.10 19.54
N GLU A 371 15.98 11.74 20.45
CA GLU A 371 15.65 11.03 21.70
C GLU A 371 14.71 11.83 22.61
N MET A 372 14.91 13.16 22.73
CA MET A 372 14.00 14.05 23.46
C MET A 372 12.61 14.13 22.83
N LEU A 373 12.51 14.10 21.49
CA LEU A 373 11.22 14.07 20.80
C LEU A 373 10.50 12.71 20.95
N HIS A 374 11.24 11.60 21.01
CA HIS A 374 10.66 10.29 21.34
C HIS A 374 10.16 10.22 22.80
N ASN A 375 10.90 10.80 23.74
CA ASN A 375 10.55 10.77 25.18
C ASN A 375 9.52 11.85 25.60
N SER A 376 8.96 12.60 24.66
CA SER A 376 7.97 13.67 24.91
C SER A 376 6.59 13.39 24.29
N ASN A 377 6.35 12.15 23.86
CA ASN A 377 5.08 11.63 23.35
C ASN A 377 4.71 10.33 24.08
#